data_AF-A0A2M6GJ34-F1
#
_entry.id   AF-A0A2M6GJ34-F1
#
_cell.length_a   1.000
_cell.length_b   1.000
_cell.length_c   1.000
_cell.angle_alpha   90.00
_cell.angle_beta   90.00
_cell.angle_gamma   90.00
#
_symmetry.space_group_name_H-M   'P 1'
#
loop_
_entity.id
_entity.type
_entity.pdbx_description
1 polymer ?
#
loop_
_entity_poly.entity_id
_entity_poly.type
_entity_poly.pdbx_seq_one_letter_code
_entity_poly.pdbx_strand_id
1 'polypeptide(L)'
;MQQKSFWIFIFSLILLYGCVPISQQTGTGTTSSDNTGSYASTQLQYEDFIYDPQVKSVQLYVQNGHTEQVLNPPIIPSTQEQPLVLEFDQLQGSQQRYVVKFIYCNADWTEARLTPMQYLNAFNEFYITDITPAYNTRVPFFHYRFQVPSVKLSGNYLLVVTDQNGRNILS
;
A
#
# COMPACT_ATOMS: atom_id res chain seq x y z
N MET A 1 -0.10 -77.48 2.71
CA MET A 1 0.74 -77.73 1.52
C MET A 1 1.07 -76.36 0.93
N GLN A 2 2.21 -75.78 1.30
CA GLN A 2 3.47 -75.74 0.51
C GLN A 2 3.38 -74.69 -0.62
N GLN A 3 3.88 -73.47 -0.36
CA GLN A 3 5.22 -72.96 -0.73
C GLN A 3 5.39 -72.63 -2.23
N LYS A 4 5.84 -71.39 -2.53
CA LYS A 4 7.13 -71.00 -3.16
C LYS A 4 6.99 -69.57 -3.74
N SER A 5 7.64 -68.56 -3.13
CA SER A 5 8.96 -67.98 -3.49
C SER A 5 8.87 -67.08 -4.74
N PHE A 6 8.83 -65.75 -4.62
CA PHE A 6 9.95 -64.83 -4.35
C PHE A 6 10.98 -64.79 -5.48
N TRP A 7 10.91 -63.76 -6.33
CA TRP A 7 12.04 -63.18 -7.05
C TRP A 7 11.99 -61.66 -6.86
N ILE A 8 12.93 -61.18 -6.05
CA ILE A 8 13.40 -59.79 -6.03
C ILE A 8 14.11 -59.56 -7.37
N PHE A 9 13.73 -58.51 -8.10
CA PHE A 9 14.69 -57.75 -8.90
C PHE A 9 14.49 -56.27 -8.61
N ILE A 10 15.47 -55.74 -7.88
CA ILE A 10 15.73 -54.33 -7.67
C ILE A 10 16.15 -53.75 -9.02
N PHE A 11 15.39 -52.80 -9.56
CA PHE A 11 15.97 -51.80 -10.45
C PHE A 11 15.38 -50.43 -10.15
N SER A 12 16.21 -49.68 -9.45
CA SER A 12 16.21 -48.23 -9.29
C SER A 12 15.62 -47.48 -10.50
N LEU A 13 14.61 -46.64 -10.25
CA LEU A 13 14.50 -45.36 -10.93
C LEU A 13 13.72 -44.36 -10.06
N ILE A 14 14.45 -43.76 -9.12
CA ILE A 14 14.07 -42.49 -8.51
C ILE A 14 14.27 -41.42 -9.59
N LEU A 15 13.18 -40.78 -10.02
CA LEU A 15 13.24 -39.48 -10.70
C LEU A 15 12.30 -38.53 -9.95
N LEU A 16 12.87 -37.92 -8.90
CA LEU A 16 12.39 -36.68 -8.32
C LEU A 16 12.65 -35.56 -9.33
N TYR A 17 11.62 -35.15 -10.07
CA TYR A 17 11.61 -33.88 -10.79
C TYR A 17 10.65 -32.93 -10.06
N GLY A 18 11.24 -31.97 -9.36
CA GLY A 18 10.55 -30.89 -8.68
C GLY A 18 11.56 -30.06 -7.92
N CYS A 19 12.32 -29.23 -8.66
CA CYS A 19 13.28 -28.30 -8.08
C CYS A 19 12.59 -27.41 -7.03
N VAL A 20 13.13 -27.43 -5.81
CA VAL A 20 12.90 -26.39 -4.80
C VAL A 20 13.59 -25.11 -5.31
N PRO A 21 12.96 -23.93 -5.23
CA PRO A 21 13.61 -22.69 -5.66
C PRO A 21 14.87 -22.42 -4.84
N ILE A 22 15.97 -22.15 -5.56
CA ILE A 22 17.29 -21.85 -5.03
C ILE A 22 17.33 -20.37 -4.63
N SER A 23 17.63 -20.07 -3.36
CA SER A 23 17.99 -18.72 -2.94
C SER A 23 19.47 -18.50 -3.26
N GLN A 24 19.76 -17.63 -4.24
CA GLN A 24 21.14 -17.19 -4.51
C GLN A 24 21.57 -16.22 -3.39
N GLN A 25 22.40 -16.71 -2.47
CA GLN A 25 23.24 -15.86 -1.63
C GLN A 25 24.55 -15.60 -2.37
N THR A 26 24.78 -14.34 -2.71
CA THR A 26 26.09 -13.89 -3.19
C THR A 26 26.61 -12.82 -2.24
N GLY A 27 27.73 -13.11 -1.56
CA GLY A 27 28.58 -12.11 -0.92
C GLY A 27 28.82 -12.29 0.57
N THR A 28 29.87 -13.05 0.93
CA THR A 28 30.52 -12.98 2.25
C THR A 28 31.34 -11.68 2.35
N GLY A 29 31.02 -10.86 3.35
CA GLY A 29 31.82 -9.73 3.83
C GLY A 29 31.53 -9.49 5.32
N THR A 30 32.45 -9.97 6.15
CA THR A 30 32.83 -9.60 7.54
C THR A 30 31.83 -8.87 8.45
N THR A 31 31.64 -9.44 9.64
CA THR A 31 30.99 -8.86 10.84
C THR A 31 31.24 -7.36 11.03
N SER A 32 30.15 -6.58 10.92
CA SER A 32 29.98 -5.31 11.60
C SER A 32 28.51 -5.23 12.04
N SER A 33 28.31 -5.00 13.33
CA SER A 33 26.99 -4.73 13.92
C SER A 33 26.47 -3.40 13.40
N ASP A 34 25.77 -3.43 12.27
CA ASP A 34 24.94 -2.31 11.84
C ASP A 34 23.48 -2.67 12.05
N ASN A 35 22.88 -2.00 13.04
CA ASN A 35 21.48 -2.07 13.37
C ASN A 35 20.68 -1.29 12.31
N THR A 36 20.61 -1.83 11.10
CA THR A 36 19.86 -1.22 9.99
C THR A 36 18.51 -1.91 9.91
N GLY A 37 17.47 -1.23 10.40
CA GLY A 37 16.09 -1.73 10.37
C GLY A 37 15.68 -2.09 8.94
N SER A 38 15.52 -3.38 8.69
CA SER A 38 14.94 -3.90 7.46
C SER A 38 13.46 -3.51 7.44
N TYR A 39 13.10 -2.53 6.61
CA TYR A 39 11.69 -2.22 6.33
C TYR A 39 11.10 -3.40 5.53
N ALA A 40 10.67 -4.45 6.23
CA ALA A 40 9.81 -5.45 5.62
C ALA A 40 8.55 -4.71 5.16
N SER A 41 8.38 -4.56 3.84
CA SER A 41 7.18 -3.96 3.28
C SER A 41 6.01 -4.87 3.61
N THR A 42 5.13 -4.41 4.50
CA THR A 42 3.86 -5.09 4.76
C THR A 42 3.09 -5.17 3.44
N GLN A 43 2.58 -6.36 3.13
CA GLN A 43 1.76 -6.57 1.95
C GLN A 43 0.60 -5.57 1.91
N LEU A 44 0.39 -4.95 0.75
CA LEU A 44 -0.70 -4.01 0.53
C LEU A 44 -2.06 -4.73 0.66
N GLN A 45 -2.93 -4.16 1.47
CA GLN A 45 -4.34 -4.50 1.62
C GLN A 45 -5.16 -3.62 0.68
N TYR A 46 -6.14 -4.21 0.01
CA TYR A 46 -7.03 -3.54 -0.94
C TYR A 46 -8.33 -3.08 -0.25
N GLU A 47 -8.16 -2.47 0.92
CA GLU A 47 -9.22 -1.95 1.78
C GLU A 47 -8.65 -0.81 2.64
N ASP A 48 -9.54 -0.12 3.35
CA ASP A 48 -9.16 0.90 4.34
C ASP A 48 -8.29 0.26 5.42
N PHE A 49 -7.01 0.64 5.45
CA PHE A 49 -6.05 0.06 6.37
C PHE A 49 -4.96 1.05 6.78
N ILE A 50 -4.69 1.12 8.08
CA ILE A 50 -3.64 1.97 8.66
C ILE A 50 -2.45 1.09 9.06
N TYR A 51 -1.33 1.21 8.34
CA TYR A 51 -0.11 0.44 8.59
C TYR A 51 0.77 1.10 9.67
N ASP A 52 0.79 2.43 9.71
CA ASP A 52 1.59 3.17 10.69
C ASP A 52 0.75 3.52 11.92
N PRO A 53 1.08 3.00 13.12
CA PRO A 53 0.31 3.27 14.33
C PRO A 53 0.39 4.72 14.79
N GLN A 54 1.31 5.54 14.28
CA GLN A 54 1.35 6.98 14.54
C GLN A 54 0.35 7.75 13.69
N VAL A 55 -0.20 7.15 12.63
CA VAL A 55 -1.26 7.77 11.83
C VAL A 55 -2.61 7.59 12.50
N LYS A 56 -3.37 8.69 12.53
CA LYS A 56 -4.70 8.79 13.14
C LYS A 56 -5.62 9.67 12.29
N SER A 57 -6.91 9.63 12.63
CA SER A 57 -7.90 10.55 12.08
C SER A 57 -7.99 10.53 10.54
N VAL A 58 -7.74 9.36 9.94
CA VAL A 58 -7.82 9.21 8.48
C VAL A 58 -9.27 9.44 8.03
N GLN A 59 -9.45 10.35 7.08
CA GLN A 59 -10.75 10.70 6.51
C GLN A 59 -10.60 10.92 5.00
N LEU A 60 -11.54 10.38 4.23
CA LEU A 60 -11.68 10.64 2.80
C LEU A 60 -13.12 11.05 2.52
N TYR A 61 -13.33 12.27 2.02
CA TYR A 61 -14.67 12.83 1.87
C TYR A 61 -14.76 13.79 0.67
N VAL A 62 -15.99 14.10 0.26
CA VAL A 62 -16.27 15.07 -0.81
C VAL A 62 -16.18 16.49 -0.25
N GLN A 63 -15.26 17.29 -0.77
CA GLN A 63 -15.13 18.69 -0.41
C GLN A 63 -16.21 19.51 -1.13
N ASN A 64 -17.18 20.01 -0.37
CA ASN A 64 -18.31 20.79 -0.89
C ASN A 64 -18.44 22.18 -0.25
N GLY A 65 -17.53 22.55 0.67
CA GLY A 65 -17.48 23.86 1.31
C GLY A 65 -18.45 24.04 2.49
N HIS A 66 -19.17 22.99 2.90
CA HIS A 66 -20.08 23.01 4.04
C HIS A 66 -19.42 22.40 5.29
N THR A 67 -19.92 22.72 6.48
CA THR A 67 -19.33 22.28 7.76
C THR A 67 -19.37 20.77 7.94
N GLU A 68 -20.43 20.13 7.45
CA GLU A 68 -20.69 18.70 7.54
C GLU A 68 -19.95 17.87 6.47
N GLN A 69 -19.11 18.48 5.63
CA GLN A 69 -18.48 17.81 4.49
C GLN A 69 -17.69 16.54 4.86
N VAL A 70 -17.12 16.49 6.06
CA VAL A 70 -16.37 15.35 6.60
C VAL A 70 -17.22 14.08 6.77
N LEU A 71 -18.55 14.21 6.74
CA LEU A 71 -19.49 13.08 6.84
C LEU A 71 -19.91 12.55 5.46
N ASN A 72 -19.50 13.21 4.37
CA ASN A 72 -19.87 12.78 3.02
C ASN A 72 -19.07 11.53 2.63
N PRO A 73 -19.73 10.51 2.04
CA PRO A 73 -19.03 9.34 1.55
C PRO A 73 -18.10 9.72 0.37
N PRO A 74 -16.97 9.02 0.16
CA PRO A 74 -15.98 9.34 -0.85
C PRO A 74 -16.40 8.87 -2.25
N ILE A 75 -17.53 9.36 -2.74
CA ILE A 75 -18.07 9.06 -4.07
C ILE A 75 -18.41 10.36 -4.79
N ILE A 76 -17.88 10.50 -6.00
CA ILE A 76 -18.11 11.69 -6.84
C ILE A 76 -18.56 11.28 -8.24
N PRO A 77 -19.39 12.10 -8.92
CA PRO A 77 -19.77 11.85 -10.31
C PRO A 77 -18.56 12.00 -11.24
N SER A 78 -18.63 11.40 -12.43
CA SER A 78 -17.54 11.46 -13.42
C SER A 78 -17.22 12.88 -13.91
N THR A 79 -18.11 13.86 -13.69
CA THR A 79 -17.86 15.29 -13.96
C THR A 79 -16.80 15.87 -13.04
N GLN A 80 -16.64 15.31 -11.83
CA GLN A 80 -15.60 15.65 -10.85
C GLN A 80 -15.56 17.15 -10.50
N GLU A 81 -16.73 17.80 -10.44
CA GLU A 81 -16.87 19.22 -10.09
C GLU A 81 -16.46 19.51 -8.64
N GLN A 82 -16.67 18.54 -7.74
CA GLN A 82 -16.21 18.57 -6.35
C GLN A 82 -15.12 17.52 -6.16
N PRO A 83 -13.94 17.90 -5.65
CA PRO A 83 -12.86 16.95 -5.42
C PRO A 83 -13.10 16.15 -4.14
N LEU A 84 -12.49 14.97 -4.07
CA LEU A 84 -12.27 14.28 -2.81
C LEU A 84 -11.07 14.90 -2.07
N VAL A 85 -11.11 14.87 -0.76
CA VAL A 85 -10.01 15.29 0.12
C VAL A 85 -9.69 14.17 1.08
N LEU A 86 -8.42 13.77 1.12
CA LEU A 86 -7.83 12.89 2.12
C LEU A 86 -7.17 13.74 3.20
N GLU A 87 -7.54 13.52 4.45
CA GLU A 87 -6.94 14.15 5.62
C GLU A 87 -6.54 13.09 6.65
N PHE A 88 -5.41 13.30 7.32
CA PHE A 88 -4.95 12.45 8.42
C PHE A 88 -3.92 13.18 9.27
N ASP A 89 -3.71 12.68 10.49
CA ASP A 89 -2.71 13.21 11.40
C ASP A 89 -1.58 12.20 11.62
N GLN A 90 -0.34 12.67 11.57
CA GLN A 90 0.82 11.91 12.06
C GLN A 90 1.17 12.41 13.46
N LEU A 91 1.00 11.56 14.46
CA LEU A 91 1.39 11.86 15.83
C LEU A 91 2.92 11.74 16.01
N GLN A 92 3.48 12.64 16.80
CA GLN A 92 4.89 12.63 17.25
C GLN A 92 5.91 12.64 16.07
N GLY A 93 7.19 12.78 16.42
CA GLY A 93 8.27 12.79 15.42
C GLY A 93 8.41 14.10 14.65
N SER A 94 9.20 14.07 13.58
CA SER A 94 9.40 15.18 12.66
C SER A 94 8.47 15.07 11.45
N GLN A 95 8.27 16.20 10.77
CA GLN A 95 7.51 16.26 9.52
C GLN A 95 8.09 15.25 8.51
N GLN A 96 7.27 14.30 8.09
CA GLN A 96 7.60 13.35 7.02
C GLN A 96 7.08 13.86 5.67
N ARG A 97 7.70 13.39 4.59
CA ARG A 97 7.14 13.56 3.24
C ARG A 97 6.45 12.28 2.81
N TYR A 98 5.20 12.43 2.41
CA TYR A 98 4.38 11.33 1.92
C TYR A 98 4.10 11.46 0.42
N VAL A 99 3.95 10.30 -0.21
CA VAL A 99 3.58 10.15 -1.62
C VAL A 99 2.27 9.38 -1.69
N VAL A 100 1.31 9.89 -2.44
CA VAL A 100 0.04 9.22 -2.75
C VAL A 100 0.14 8.56 -4.11
N LYS A 101 -0.30 7.31 -4.19
CA LYS A 101 -0.44 6.52 -5.42
C LYS A 101 -1.87 6.03 -5.54
N PHE A 102 -2.37 5.97 -6.76
CA PHE A 102 -3.69 5.45 -7.08
C PHE A 102 -3.57 4.06 -7.64
N ILE A 103 -4.47 3.16 -7.27
CA ILE A 103 -4.63 1.85 -7.90
C ILE A 103 -6.07 1.72 -8.37
N TYR A 104 -6.26 1.53 -9.67
CA TYR A 104 -7.59 1.29 -10.22
C TYR A 104 -8.01 -0.15 -9.88
N CYS A 105 -9.19 -0.29 -9.28
CA CYS A 105 -9.72 -1.56 -8.82
C CYS A 105 -10.98 -1.96 -9.60
N ASN A 106 -11.18 -3.27 -9.73
CA ASN A 106 -12.42 -3.84 -10.22
C ASN A 106 -13.55 -3.67 -9.18
N ALA A 107 -14.77 -4.08 -9.54
CA ALA A 107 -15.93 -3.99 -8.65
C ALA A 107 -15.77 -4.79 -7.35
N ASP A 108 -14.95 -5.84 -7.36
CA ASP A 108 -14.60 -6.67 -6.20
C ASP A 108 -13.35 -6.18 -5.44
N TRP A 109 -12.91 -4.95 -5.72
CA TRP A 109 -11.72 -4.30 -5.14
C TRP A 109 -10.37 -4.95 -5.47
N THR A 110 -10.34 -5.96 -6.36
CA THR A 110 -9.08 -6.48 -6.88
C THR A 110 -8.42 -5.47 -7.83
N GLU A 111 -7.08 -5.43 -7.87
CA GLU A 111 -6.35 -4.58 -8.82
C GLU A 111 -6.74 -4.91 -10.27
N ALA A 112 -7.11 -3.88 -11.03
CA ALA A 112 -7.36 -4.04 -12.45
C ALA A 112 -6.05 -4.03 -13.24
N ARG A 113 -6.04 -4.73 -14.38
CA ARG A 113 -4.88 -4.77 -15.29
C ARG A 113 -4.80 -3.51 -16.16
N LEU A 114 -4.73 -2.34 -15.53
CA LEU A 114 -4.61 -1.04 -16.18
C LEU A 114 -3.33 -0.34 -15.74
N THR A 115 -2.62 0.23 -16.70
CA THR A 115 -1.48 1.11 -16.43
C THR A 115 -1.95 2.49 -15.96
N PRO A 116 -1.21 3.20 -15.09
CA PRO A 116 -1.65 4.49 -14.56
C PRO A 116 -1.98 5.55 -15.60
N MET A 117 -1.28 5.56 -16.74
CA MET A 117 -1.54 6.50 -17.83
C MET A 117 -2.92 6.34 -18.48
N GLN A 118 -3.55 5.17 -18.33
CA GLN A 118 -4.89 4.93 -18.85
C GLN A 118 -5.97 5.60 -18.00
N TYR A 119 -5.74 5.75 -16.69
CA TYR A 119 -6.76 6.27 -15.75
C TYR A 119 -6.39 7.59 -15.06
N LEU A 120 -5.14 8.06 -15.16
CA LEU A 120 -4.69 9.36 -14.65
C LEU A 120 -4.21 10.30 -15.76
N ASN A 121 -4.35 11.61 -15.51
CA ASN A 121 -3.79 12.68 -16.33
C ASN A 121 -2.35 13.07 -15.94
N ALA A 122 -1.79 12.46 -14.90
CA ALA A 122 -0.48 12.77 -14.35
C ALA A 122 0.28 11.48 -14.00
N PHE A 123 1.58 11.61 -13.74
CA PHE A 123 2.38 10.54 -13.15
C PHE A 123 1.82 10.15 -11.79
N ASN A 124 1.76 8.85 -11.53
CA ASN A 124 1.10 8.28 -10.35
C ASN A 124 1.97 8.35 -9.09
N GLU A 125 2.51 9.52 -8.80
CA GLU A 125 3.34 9.83 -7.65
C GLU A 125 3.06 11.26 -7.21
N PHE A 126 2.10 11.43 -6.29
CA PHE A 126 1.65 12.73 -5.85
C PHE A 126 2.21 13.05 -4.47
N TYR A 127 3.01 14.10 -4.36
CA TYR A 127 3.52 14.55 -3.06
C TYR A 127 2.44 15.29 -2.28
N ILE A 128 2.28 14.97 -0.99
CA ILE A 128 1.46 15.77 -0.08
C ILE A 128 2.27 16.99 0.36
N THR A 129 1.84 18.18 -0.03
CA THR A 129 2.53 19.45 0.27
C THR A 129 1.79 20.33 1.27
N ASP A 130 0.48 20.10 1.47
CA ASP A 130 -0.34 20.79 2.46
C ASP A 130 -0.19 20.07 3.80
N ILE A 131 0.67 20.64 4.65
CA ILE A 131 1.07 20.07 5.94
C ILE A 131 1.03 21.19 6.98
N THR A 132 0.24 20.99 8.04
CA THR A 132 0.09 21.96 9.13
C THR A 132 0.52 21.34 10.46
N PRO A 133 1.55 21.86 11.16
CA PRO A 133 1.89 21.38 12.49
C PRO A 133 0.82 21.81 13.51
N ALA A 134 0.56 20.96 14.49
CA ALA A 134 -0.30 21.29 15.61
C ALA A 134 0.39 22.27 16.56
N TYR A 135 -0.37 23.23 17.09
CA TYR A 135 0.10 24.21 18.07
C TYR A 135 -0.67 24.07 19.38
N ASN A 136 0.03 24.19 20.52
CA ASN A 136 -0.55 24.13 21.87
C ASN A 136 -1.36 22.85 22.17
N THR A 137 -1.02 21.73 21.53
CA THR A 137 -1.64 20.43 21.79
C THR A 137 -0.77 19.62 22.77
N ARG A 138 -1.41 18.79 23.61
CA ARG A 138 -0.69 17.91 24.54
C ARG A 138 0.15 16.85 23.80
N VAL A 139 -0.38 16.34 22.69
CA VAL A 139 0.31 15.42 21.78
C VAL A 139 0.61 16.19 20.50
N PRO A 140 1.89 16.44 20.16
CA PRO A 140 2.26 17.05 18.89
C PRO A 140 1.86 16.16 17.71
N PHE A 141 1.38 16.77 16.63
CA PHE A 141 1.09 16.09 15.38
C PHE A 141 1.32 17.00 14.18
N PHE A 142 1.43 16.41 12.99
CA PHE A 142 1.35 17.09 11.71
C PHE A 142 0.07 16.67 11.02
N HIS A 143 -0.77 17.64 10.67
CA HIS A 143 -1.97 17.44 9.89
C HIS A 143 -1.63 17.46 8.41
N TYR A 144 -1.99 16.41 7.70
CA TYR A 144 -1.77 16.25 6.26
C TYR A 144 -3.09 16.37 5.53
N ARG A 145 -3.08 17.14 4.45
CA ARG A 145 -4.24 17.30 3.58
C ARG A 145 -3.85 17.07 2.12
N PHE A 146 -4.62 16.24 1.43
CA PHE A 146 -4.39 15.91 0.03
C PHE A 146 -5.69 16.00 -0.76
N GLN A 147 -5.72 16.91 -1.73
CA GLN A 147 -6.83 17.01 -2.67
C GLN A 147 -6.62 16.01 -3.81
N VAL A 148 -7.58 15.11 -3.99
CA VAL A 148 -7.54 14.07 -5.02
C VAL A 148 -7.62 14.72 -6.41
N PRO A 149 -6.67 14.42 -7.33
CA PRO A 149 -6.68 14.94 -8.69
C PRO A 149 -7.79 14.29 -9.52
N SER A 150 -8.12 14.92 -10.65
CA SER A 150 -9.09 14.34 -11.57
C SER A 150 -8.57 13.10 -12.30
N VAL A 151 -9.43 12.10 -12.41
CA VAL A 151 -9.18 10.82 -13.09
C VAL A 151 -9.85 10.81 -14.47
N LYS A 152 -9.35 9.95 -15.36
CA LYS A 152 -9.89 9.77 -16.73
C LYS A 152 -11.06 8.78 -16.80
N LEU A 153 -11.07 7.79 -15.90
CA LEU A 153 -12.03 6.69 -15.92
C LEU A 153 -12.86 6.70 -14.65
N SER A 154 -14.14 6.34 -14.75
CA SER A 154 -14.94 6.01 -13.58
C SER A 154 -14.54 4.64 -13.05
N GLY A 155 -14.65 4.41 -11.74
CA GLY A 155 -14.40 3.11 -11.13
C GLY A 155 -14.02 3.22 -9.66
N ASN A 156 -13.58 2.11 -9.09
CA ASN A 156 -13.05 2.06 -7.74
C ASN A 156 -11.55 2.41 -7.78
N TYR A 157 -11.12 3.19 -6.80
CA TYR A 157 -9.73 3.58 -6.65
C TYR A 157 -9.29 3.35 -5.22
N LEU A 158 -8.16 2.68 -5.04
CA LEU A 158 -7.45 2.63 -3.77
C LEU A 158 -6.41 3.75 -3.75
N LEU A 159 -6.34 4.50 -2.65
CA LEU A 159 -5.36 5.56 -2.46
C LEU A 159 -4.31 5.07 -1.47
N VAL A 160 -3.12 4.76 -1.97
CA VAL A 160 -2.03 4.28 -1.13
C VAL A 160 -1.11 5.44 -0.78
N VAL A 161 -0.93 5.71 0.50
CA VAL A 161 0.05 6.68 0.99
C VAL A 161 1.30 5.93 1.44
N THR A 162 2.45 6.32 0.92
CA THR A 162 3.76 5.78 1.31
C THR A 162 4.69 6.87 1.83
N ASP A 163 5.66 6.48 2.66
CA ASP A 163 6.81 7.34 2.92
C ASP A 163 7.79 7.38 1.74
N GLN A 164 8.87 8.15 1.88
CA GLN A 164 9.91 8.31 0.85
C GLN A 164 10.67 7.01 0.53
N ASN A 165 10.64 6.03 1.44
CA ASN A 165 11.28 4.74 1.25
C ASN A 165 10.34 3.71 0.61
N GLY A 166 9.10 4.11 0.29
CA GLY A 166 8.09 3.23 -0.28
C GLY A 166 7.39 2.34 0.73
N ARG A 167 7.51 2.61 2.04
CA ARG A 167 6.76 1.89 3.07
C ARG A 167 5.32 2.40 3.09
N ASN A 168 4.35 1.48 3.07
CA ASN A 168 2.93 1.80 3.19
C ASN A 168 2.64 2.43 4.56
N ILE A 169 1.84 3.50 4.56
CA ILE A 169 1.44 4.26 5.72
C ILE A 169 -0.05 4.07 5.99
N LEU A 170 -0.85 4.25 4.94
CA LEU A 170 -2.27 3.90 4.89
C LEU A 170 -2.68 3.54 3.45
N SER A 171 -3.78 2.81 3.30
CA SER A 171 -4.44 2.50 2.03
C SER A 171 -5.94 2.69 2.13
#